data_AF-A0A5N3ZZ38-F1
#
_entry.id   AF-A0A5N3ZZ38-F1
#
_cell.length_a   1.000
_cell.length_b   1.000
_cell.length_c   1.000
_cell.angle_alpha   90.00
_cell.angle_beta   90.00
_cell.angle_gamma   90.00
#
_symmetry.space_group_name_H-M   'P 1'
#
loop_
_entity.id
_entity.type
_entity.pdbx_description
1 polymer ?
#
loop_
_entity_poly.entity_id
_entity_poly.type
_entity_poly.pdbx_seq_one_letter_code
_entity_poly.pdbx_strand_id
1 'polypeptide(L)'
;MFIEKGIRGGITQCSTRYAKANNPFMKDYNSDLDTMYLLYLDINNLYGATMCNFLPFGEFSFVEDIENLDILNHPDDADVGYIVDCDLDYPSELHESDKLLIHTRA
;
A
#
# COMPACT_ATOMS: atom_id res chain seq x y z
N MET A 1 -3.86 15.75 -17.84
CA MET A 1 -3.51 16.70 -16.76
C MET A 1 -2.59 16.01 -15.74
N PHE A 2 -1.83 16.73 -14.92
CA PHE A 2 -0.88 16.15 -13.93
C PHE A 2 -1.57 15.14 -13.00
N ILE A 3 -2.69 15.53 -12.38
CA ILE A 3 -3.45 14.69 -11.45
C ILE A 3 -4.10 13.48 -12.16
N GLU A 4 -4.71 13.69 -13.32
CA GLU A 4 -5.36 12.61 -14.09
C GLU A 4 -4.40 11.46 -14.44
N LYS A 5 -3.12 11.77 -14.71
CA LYS A 5 -2.10 10.75 -14.98
C LYS A 5 -1.82 9.86 -13.77
N GLY A 6 -2.09 10.34 -12.56
CA GLY A 6 -1.93 9.59 -11.30
C GLY A 6 -3.13 8.74 -10.92
N ILE A 7 -4.30 8.91 -11.55
CA ILE A 7 -5.51 8.17 -11.19
C ILE A 7 -5.35 6.69 -11.54
N ARG A 8 -5.53 5.81 -10.54
CA ARG A 8 -5.52 4.34 -10.68
C ARG A 8 -6.75 3.75 -9.98
N GLY A 9 -7.13 2.55 -10.40
CA GLY A 9 -8.20 1.78 -9.75
C GLY A 9 -7.73 1.07 -8.49
N GLY A 10 -8.52 0.11 -8.01
CA GLY A 10 -8.16 -0.71 -6.86
C GLY A 10 -6.91 -1.56 -7.08
N ILE A 11 -6.13 -1.75 -6.03
CA ILE A 11 -4.96 -2.63 -6.04
C ILE A 11 -5.43 -4.08 -6.05
N THR A 12 -4.88 -4.90 -6.95
CA THR A 12 -5.07 -6.35 -6.96
C THR A 12 -3.69 -6.99 -7.07
N GLN A 13 -3.29 -7.73 -6.04
CA GLN A 13 -1.97 -8.33 -5.93
C GLN A 13 -2.07 -9.78 -5.45
N CYS A 14 -1.21 -10.66 -5.99
CA CYS A 14 -1.07 -12.04 -5.55
C CYS A 14 0.41 -12.36 -5.33
N SER A 15 0.92 -12.03 -4.14
CA SER A 15 2.33 -12.19 -3.79
C SER A 15 2.73 -13.64 -3.51
N THR A 16 1.76 -14.47 -3.13
CA THR A 16 1.96 -15.91 -2.89
C THR A 16 0.88 -16.67 -3.64
N ARG A 17 1.30 -17.48 -4.62
CA ARG A 17 0.37 -18.23 -5.48
C ARG A 17 -0.46 -19.28 -4.72
N TYR A 18 0.12 -19.84 -3.66
CA TYR A 18 -0.51 -20.89 -2.88
C TYR A 18 -0.06 -20.82 -1.41
N ALA A 19 -1.04 -20.80 -0.51
CA ALA A 19 -0.82 -20.95 0.91
C ALA A 19 -1.85 -21.94 1.45
N LYS A 20 -1.43 -22.77 2.41
CA LYS A 20 -2.29 -23.78 3.05
C LYS A 20 -2.13 -23.65 4.55
N ALA A 21 -3.26 -23.53 5.26
CA ALA A 21 -3.24 -23.55 6.71
C ALA A 21 -2.75 -24.91 7.23
N ASN A 22 -1.92 -24.90 8.27
CA ASN A 22 -1.53 -26.08 9.04
C ASN A 22 -1.78 -25.79 10.51
N ASN A 23 -2.99 -26.02 11.00
CA ASN A 23 -3.30 -25.79 12.41
C ASN A 23 -4.20 -26.90 12.96
N PRO A 24 -4.30 -27.07 14.30
CA PRO A 24 -5.01 -28.20 14.92
C PRO A 24 -6.50 -28.33 14.56
N PHE A 25 -7.11 -27.31 13.95
CA PHE A 25 -8.50 -27.35 13.49
C PHE A 25 -8.66 -27.95 12.08
N MET A 26 -7.56 -28.21 11.37
CA MET A 26 -7.54 -28.81 10.04
C MET A 26 -7.57 -30.35 10.13
N LYS A 27 -8.29 -31.01 9.21
CA LYS A 27 -8.41 -32.48 9.18
C LYS A 27 -7.08 -33.19 8.90
N ASP A 28 -6.18 -32.50 8.20
CA ASP A 28 -4.88 -32.97 7.74
C ASP A 28 -3.73 -32.24 8.44
N TYR A 29 -3.97 -31.76 9.66
CA TYR A 29 -2.94 -31.16 10.51
C TYR A 29 -1.74 -32.10 10.69
N ASN A 30 -0.55 -31.57 10.46
CA ASN A 30 0.70 -32.27 10.72
C ASN A 30 1.47 -31.54 11.83
N SER A 31 1.66 -32.22 12.96
CA SER A 31 2.41 -31.70 14.12
C SER A 31 3.92 -31.56 13.87
N ASP A 32 4.45 -32.19 12.82
CA ASP A 32 5.86 -32.09 12.45
C ASP A 32 6.17 -30.84 11.62
N LEU A 33 5.13 -30.09 11.22
CA LEU A 33 5.23 -28.84 10.48
C LEU A 33 4.82 -27.65 11.37
N ASP A 34 5.31 -26.46 11.02
CA ASP A 34 4.95 -25.24 11.73
C ASP A 34 3.45 -24.98 11.71
N THR A 35 2.92 -24.48 12.84
CA THR A 35 1.51 -24.10 12.92
C THR A 35 1.25 -22.82 12.14
N MET A 36 0.38 -22.88 11.14
CA MET A 36 0.02 -21.79 10.24
C MET A 36 -1.50 -21.58 10.17
N TYR A 37 -1.91 -20.32 10.28
CA TYR A 37 -3.29 -19.86 10.07
C TYR A 37 -3.37 -18.97 8.82
N LEU A 38 -4.53 -18.96 8.18
CA LEU A 38 -4.84 -18.01 7.10
C LEU A 38 -5.81 -16.97 7.64
N LEU A 39 -5.54 -15.70 7.33
CA LEU A 39 -6.38 -14.57 7.71
C LEU A 39 -6.96 -13.94 6.46
N TYR A 40 -8.28 -13.72 6.45
CA TYR A 40 -8.97 -12.96 5.42
C TYR A 40 -9.57 -11.71 6.07
N LEU A 41 -9.13 -10.54 5.60
CA LEU A 41 -9.62 -9.24 6.04
C LEU A 41 -10.34 -8.57 4.88
N ASP A 42 -11.49 -7.96 5.18
CA ASP A 42 -12.28 -7.19 4.22
C ASP A 42 -12.73 -5.88 4.88
N ILE A 43 -12.53 -4.76 4.19
CA ILE A 43 -12.88 -3.44 4.70
C ILE A 43 -14.28 -3.09 4.21
N ASN A 44 -15.23 -3.04 5.16
CA ASN A 44 -16.59 -2.59 4.88
C ASN A 44 -16.58 -1.15 4.36
N ASN A 45 -17.05 -0.95 3.13
CA ASN A 45 -17.15 0.37 2.49
C ASN A 45 -15.80 1.13 2.42
N LEU A 46 -14.77 0.49 1.86
CA LEU A 46 -13.43 1.07 1.73
C LEU A 46 -13.43 2.51 1.20
N TYR A 47 -14.07 2.78 0.05
CA TYR A 47 -14.09 4.13 -0.53
C TYR A 47 -14.83 5.14 0.35
N GLY A 48 -15.95 4.75 0.97
CA GLY A 48 -16.68 5.64 1.86
C GLY A 48 -15.89 5.96 3.14
N ALA A 49 -15.14 5.00 3.67
CA ALA A 49 -14.22 5.25 4.78
C ALA A 49 -13.12 6.23 4.36
N THR A 50 -12.52 6.07 3.17
CA THR A 50 -11.52 7.00 2.65
C THR A 50 -12.09 8.41 2.42
N MET A 51 -13.34 8.53 2.01
CA MET A 51 -14.03 9.82 1.84
C MET A 51 -14.28 10.58 3.15
N CYS A 52 -14.08 9.95 4.31
CA CYS A 52 -14.15 10.63 5.61
C CYS A 52 -12.80 11.25 6.04
N ASN A 53 -11.72 11.01 5.29
CA ASN A 53 -10.41 11.61 5.55
C ASN A 53 -10.27 12.98 4.85
N PHE A 54 -9.20 13.71 5.16
CA PHE A 54 -8.85 14.96 4.47
C PHE A 54 -8.51 14.66 3.00
N LEU A 55 -9.23 15.31 2.07
CA LEU A 55 -9.09 15.12 0.63
C LEU A 55 -8.85 16.47 -0.08
N PRO A 56 -8.00 16.50 -1.11
CA PRO A 56 -7.78 17.71 -1.90
C PRO A 56 -9.03 18.06 -2.70
N PHE A 57 -9.48 19.31 -2.63
CA PHE A 57 -10.69 19.78 -3.32
C PHE A 57 -10.49 21.03 -4.19
N GLY A 58 -9.37 21.74 -4.10
CA GLY A 58 -9.15 22.98 -4.85
C GLY A 58 -7.78 23.62 -4.60
N GLU A 59 -7.61 24.84 -5.15
CA GLU A 59 -6.42 25.71 -4.94
C GLU A 59 -5.06 25.08 -5.30
N PHE A 60 -5.04 24.21 -6.32
CA PHE A 60 -3.80 23.58 -6.78
C PHE A 60 -2.81 24.60 -7.33
N SER A 61 -1.58 24.57 -6.81
CA SER A 61 -0.45 25.38 -7.28
C SER A 61 0.84 24.55 -7.28
N PHE A 62 1.80 24.93 -8.12
CA PHE A 62 3.13 24.33 -8.10
C PHE A 62 3.98 25.01 -7.03
N VAL A 63 4.74 24.21 -6.28
CA VAL A 63 5.67 24.70 -5.26
C VAL A 63 7.02 24.97 -5.92
N GLU A 64 7.57 26.17 -5.73
CA GLU A 64 8.89 26.56 -6.28
C GLU A 64 10.05 26.12 -5.37
N ASP A 65 9.84 26.10 -4.05
CA ASP A 65 10.87 25.78 -3.06
C ASP A 65 10.71 24.36 -2.50
N ILE A 66 11.06 23.37 -3.32
CA ILE A 66 10.94 21.95 -2.98
C ILE A 66 11.99 21.53 -1.93
N GLU A 67 13.18 22.15 -1.92
CA GLU A 67 14.29 21.75 -1.06
C GLU A 67 14.02 21.94 0.43
N ASN A 68 13.15 22.90 0.78
CA ASN A 68 12.77 23.19 2.16
C ASN A 68 11.49 22.47 2.61
N LEU A 69 10.91 21.61 1.76
CA LEU A 69 9.64 20.96 2.07
C LEU A 69 9.86 19.69 2.91
N ASP A 70 9.41 19.72 4.16
CA ASP A 70 9.40 18.54 5.03
C ASP A 70 8.11 17.72 4.79
N ILE A 71 8.13 16.93 3.72
CA ILE A 71 7.00 16.07 3.32
C ILE A 71 6.79 14.93 4.31
N LEU A 72 7.87 14.40 4.90
CA LEU A 72 7.82 13.20 5.72
C LEU A 72 7.18 13.44 7.09
N ASN A 73 7.28 14.66 7.62
CA ASN A 73 6.67 15.03 8.90
C ASN A 73 5.40 15.90 8.73
N HIS A 74 4.90 16.04 7.50
CA HIS A 74 3.69 16.81 7.23
C HIS A 74 2.45 16.10 7.80
N PRO A 75 1.55 16.80 8.53
CA PRO A 75 0.35 16.17 9.10
C PRO A 75 -0.63 15.68 8.04
N ASP A 76 -1.23 14.51 8.27
CA ASP A 76 -2.26 13.93 7.38
C ASP A 76 -3.56 14.78 7.33
N ASP A 77 -3.81 15.60 8.35
CA ASP A 77 -4.99 16.45 8.52
C ASP A 77 -4.71 17.94 8.28
N ALA A 78 -3.59 18.28 7.64
CA ALA A 78 -3.25 19.65 7.30
C ALA A 78 -4.21 20.25 6.26
N ASP A 79 -4.42 21.57 6.35
CA ASP A 79 -5.27 22.31 5.40
C ASP A 79 -4.71 22.30 3.96
N VAL A 80 -3.39 22.12 3.80
CA VAL A 80 -2.70 22.12 2.51
C VAL A 80 -1.83 20.87 2.42
N GLY A 81 -2.15 19.97 1.48
CA GLY A 81 -1.35 18.78 1.19
C GLY A 81 -0.49 18.92 -0.07
N TYR A 82 0.37 17.92 -0.32
CA TYR A 82 1.32 17.91 -1.43
C TYR A 82 1.14 16.68 -2.33
N ILE A 83 1.29 16.87 -3.64
CA ILE A 83 1.38 15.78 -4.63
C ILE A 83 2.77 15.83 -5.23
N VAL A 84 3.51 14.73 -5.11
CA VAL A 84 4.91 14.63 -5.54
C VAL A 84 5.00 13.74 -6.78
N ASP A 85 5.66 14.24 -7.82
CA ASP A 85 6.07 13.45 -8.97
C ASP A 85 7.58 13.24 -8.87
N CYS A 86 8.00 11.98 -8.67
CA CYS A 86 9.39 11.63 -8.39
C CYS A 86 9.71 10.23 -8.93
N ASP A 87 11.00 10.01 -9.18
CA ASP A 87 11.55 8.69 -9.43
C ASP A 87 11.83 7.98 -8.08
N LEU A 88 11.54 6.69 -8.02
CA LEU A 88 11.73 5.86 -6.83
C LEU A 88 12.78 4.79 -7.12
N ASP A 89 13.88 4.82 -6.37
CA ASP A 89 14.87 3.76 -6.34
C ASP A 89 14.62 2.84 -5.15
N TYR A 90 14.31 1.58 -5.42
CA TYR A 90 14.09 0.57 -4.39
C TYR A 90 15.35 -0.28 -4.20
N PRO A 91 15.95 -0.33 -2.98
CA PRO A 91 17.23 -1.02 -2.75
C PRO A 91 17.17 -2.52 -3.02
N SER A 92 18.14 -3.04 -3.78
CA SER A 92 18.18 -4.44 -4.23
C SER A 92 18.33 -5.43 -3.07
N GLU A 93 18.98 -5.03 -2.00
CA GLU A 93 19.16 -5.81 -0.78
C GLU A 93 17.85 -6.12 -0.06
N LEU A 94 16.82 -5.30 -0.24
CA LEU A 94 15.49 -5.51 0.36
C LEU A 94 14.62 -6.45 -0.46
N HIS A 95 15.01 -6.77 -1.69
CA HIS A 95 14.18 -7.59 -2.58
C HIS A 95 13.88 -8.98 -2.02
N GLU A 96 14.85 -9.55 -1.30
CA GLU A 96 14.74 -10.89 -0.75
C GLU A 96 13.96 -10.94 0.57
N SER A 97 14.00 -9.88 1.39
CA SER A 97 13.16 -9.77 2.59
C SER A 97 11.72 -9.44 2.22
N ASP A 98 11.54 -8.61 1.19
CA ASP A 98 10.25 -8.04 0.81
C ASP A 98 9.69 -8.77 -0.43
N LYS A 99 9.96 -10.07 -0.55
CA LYS A 99 9.41 -10.95 -1.60
C LYS A 99 7.89 -10.85 -1.74
N LEU A 100 7.20 -10.38 -0.69
CA LEU A 100 5.77 -10.12 -0.70
C LEU A 100 5.36 -8.91 -1.57
N LEU A 101 6.25 -7.96 -1.86
CA LEU A 101 5.90 -6.71 -2.54
C LEU A 101 6.29 -6.68 -4.03
N ILE A 102 7.27 -7.48 -4.48
CA ILE A 102 7.99 -7.20 -5.74
C ILE A 102 7.68 -8.20 -6.88
N HIS A 103 6.91 -9.25 -6.63
CA HIS A 103 6.49 -10.16 -7.69
C HIS A 103 5.18 -9.75 -8.37
N THR A 104 5.22 -8.63 -9.10
CA THR A 104 4.28 -8.36 -10.19
C THR A 104 5.06 -7.91 -11.42
N ARG A 105 5.70 -8.86 -12.12
CA ARG A 105 6.02 -8.67 -13.55
C ARG A 105 4.83 -9.17 -14.34
N ALA A 106 4.15 -8.24 -15.02
CA ALA A 106 3.21 -8.54 -16.09
C ALA A 106 3.92 -9.20 -17.27
#